data_AF-A0A961JXH7-F1
#
_entry.id   AF-A0A961JXH7-F1
#
_cell.length_a   1.000
_cell.length_b   1.000
_cell.length_c   1.000
_cell.angle_alpha   90.00
_cell.angle_beta   90.00
_cell.angle_gamma   90.00
#
_symmetry.space_group_name_H-M   'P 1'
#
loop_
_entity.id
_entity.type
_entity.pdbx_description
1 polymer ?
#
loop_
_entity_poly.entity_id
_entity_poly.type
_entity_poly.pdbx_seq_one_letter_code
_entity_poly.pdbx_strand_id
1 'polypeptide(L)'
;QAGRGRFEILARTLASLGPEAVLARGFAIVRDGAGAVLPRADRARAATSLEIEFADGRLTATPADAPPPSEPPAAPNPKPRRPRKPKPPEQGSLF
;
A
#
# COMPACT_ATOMS: atom_id res chain seq x y z
N GLN A 1 -23.56 25.35 32.54
CA GLN A 1 -22.33 26.12 32.79
C GLN A 1 -21.12 25.21 33.08
N ALA A 2 -21.21 24.23 34.02
CA ALA A 2 -20.08 23.37 34.41
C ALA A 2 -19.49 22.45 33.31
N GLY A 3 -20.29 22.03 32.32
CA GLY A 3 -19.80 21.17 31.22
C GLY A 3 -18.82 21.86 30.28
N ARG A 4 -18.91 23.19 30.11
CA ARG A 4 -18.05 23.95 29.18
C ARG A 4 -16.60 24.04 29.67
N GLY A 5 -16.38 24.30 30.96
CA GLY A 5 -15.03 24.37 31.52
C GLY A 5 -14.28 23.04 31.45
N ARG A 6 -14.97 21.92 31.68
CA ARG A 6 -14.36 20.57 31.56
C ARG A 6 -14.01 20.23 30.11
N PHE A 7 -14.85 20.61 29.16
CA PHE A 7 -14.57 20.45 27.73
C PHE A 7 -13.34 21.28 27.30
N GLU A 8 -13.22 22.53 27.74
CA GLU A 8 -12.07 23.37 27.40
C GLU A 8 -10.75 22.82 27.97
N ILE A 9 -10.76 22.34 29.22
CA ILE A 9 -9.57 21.72 29.82
C ILE A 9 -9.14 20.47 29.02
N LEU A 10 -10.10 19.63 28.62
CA LEU A 10 -9.83 18.45 27.80
C LEU A 10 -9.32 18.81 26.41
N ALA A 11 -9.93 19.81 25.76
CA ALA A 11 -9.50 20.30 24.45
C ALA A 11 -8.08 20.87 24.48
N ARG A 12 -7.73 21.62 25.53
CA ARG A 12 -6.38 22.19 25.69
C ARG A 12 -5.32 21.11 25.96
N THR A 13 -5.70 20.07 26.70
CA THR A 13 -4.84 18.90 26.95
C THR A 13 -4.64 18.07 25.68
N LEU A 14 -5.71 17.90 24.89
CA LEU A 14 -5.63 17.24 23.59
C LEU A 14 -4.78 18.04 22.60
N ALA A 15 -4.89 19.37 22.60
CA ALA A 15 -4.09 20.23 21.75
C ALA A 15 -2.60 20.20 22.09
N SER A 16 -2.22 19.93 23.35
CA SER A 16 -0.80 19.89 23.76
C SER A 16 -0.15 18.50 23.60
N LEU A 17 -0.94 17.44 23.69
CA LEU A 17 -0.51 16.05 23.55
C LEU A 17 -0.89 15.44 22.19
N GLY A 18 -1.57 16.22 21.36
CA GLY A 18 -2.08 15.79 20.07
C GLY A 18 -0.95 15.53 19.07
N PRO A 19 -1.14 14.61 18.13
CA PRO A 19 -0.17 14.34 17.06
C PRO A 19 0.21 15.60 16.28
N GLU A 20 -0.72 16.53 16.09
CA GLU A 20 -0.49 17.82 15.41
C GLU A 20 0.54 18.70 16.12
N ALA A 21 0.54 18.70 17.46
CA ALA A 21 1.54 19.44 18.24
C ALA A 21 2.94 18.83 18.16
N VAL A 22 3.03 17.53 17.85
CA VAL A 22 4.29 16.85 17.55
C VAL A 22 4.76 17.21 16.14
N LEU A 23 3.88 17.21 15.15
CA LEU A 23 4.20 17.61 13.78
C LEU A 23 4.69 19.08 13.69
N ALA A 24 4.03 20.00 14.40
CA ALA A 24 4.42 21.42 14.43
C ALA A 24 5.82 21.68 15.03
N ARG A 25 6.40 20.70 15.75
CA ARG A 25 7.76 20.77 16.32
C ARG A 25 8.83 20.19 15.39
N GLY A 26 8.47 19.84 14.16
CA GLY A 26 9.41 19.29 13.15
C GLY A 26 9.54 17.77 13.18
N PHE A 27 8.62 17.06 13.83
CA PHE A 27 8.54 15.61 13.75
C PHE A 27 7.62 15.17 12.60
N ALA A 28 7.72 13.91 12.21
CA ALA A 28 6.82 13.28 11.23
C ALA A 28 6.18 12.03 11.82
N ILE A 29 4.96 11.71 11.38
CA ILE A 29 4.26 10.48 11.72
C ILE A 29 4.37 9.52 10.55
N VAL A 30 4.81 8.29 10.81
CA VAL A 30 4.90 7.24 9.78
C VAL A 30 3.68 6.32 9.92
N ARG A 31 3.01 6.05 8.80
CA ARG A 31 1.87 5.14 8.70
C ARG A 31 2.14 4.05 7.67
N ASP A 32 1.46 2.92 7.81
CA ASP A 32 1.41 1.89 6.77
C ASP A 32 0.38 2.25 5.68
N GLY A 33 0.30 1.40 4.65
CA GLY A 33 -0.68 1.55 3.56
C GLY A 33 -2.15 1.43 3.98
N ALA A 34 -2.44 1.01 5.22
CA ALA A 34 -3.78 1.01 5.80
C ALA A 34 -4.06 2.23 6.70
N GLY A 35 -3.08 3.13 6.85
CA GLY A 35 -3.17 4.35 7.66
C GLY A 35 -2.84 4.17 9.14
N ALA A 36 -2.39 2.98 9.57
CA ALA A 36 -2.03 2.72 10.95
C ALA A 36 -0.63 3.26 11.26
N VAL A 37 -0.48 3.95 12.39
CA VAL A 37 0.80 4.55 12.81
C VAL A 37 1.80 3.44 13.15
N LEU A 38 3.02 3.57 12.62
CA LEU A 38 4.13 2.65 12.83
C LEU A 38 5.13 3.24 13.83
N PRO A 39 5.10 2.84 15.12
CA PRO A 39 5.99 3.40 16.13
C PRO A 39 7.40 2.77 16.15
N ARG A 40 7.66 1.74 15.33
CA ARG A 40 8.94 1.00 15.30
C ARG A 40 9.49 0.87 13.90
N ALA A 41 10.80 1.09 13.75
CA ALA A 41 11.51 1.00 12.48
C ALA A 41 11.38 -0.37 11.80
N ASP A 42 11.40 -1.48 12.56
CA ASP A 42 11.32 -2.82 11.98
C ASP A 42 9.98 -3.09 11.28
N ARG A 43 8.88 -2.49 11.78
CA ARG A 43 7.58 -2.55 11.13
C ARG A 43 7.55 -1.70 9.86
N ALA A 44 8.20 -0.53 9.91
CA ALA A 44 8.31 0.35 8.75
C ALA A 44 9.14 -0.31 7.62
N ARG A 45 10.24 -1.00 7.95
CA ARG A 45 11.07 -1.74 6.97
C ARG A 45 10.32 -2.87 6.28
N ALA A 46 9.46 -3.57 7.00
CA ALA A 46 8.69 -4.69 6.46
C ALA A 46 7.49 -4.25 5.59
N ALA A 47 7.13 -2.95 5.60
CA ALA A 47 5.99 -2.45 4.85
C ALA A 47 6.34 -2.27 3.37
N THR A 48 5.41 -2.59 2.47
CA THR A 48 5.58 -2.37 1.02
C THR A 48 5.44 -0.89 0.66
N SER A 49 4.62 -0.14 1.40
CA SER A 49 4.47 1.30 1.27
C SER A 49 4.29 1.94 2.64
N LEU A 50 4.76 3.17 2.75
CA LEU A 50 4.63 4.03 3.90
C LEU A 50 3.98 5.35 3.49
N GLU A 51 3.25 5.95 4.41
CA GLU A 51 2.84 7.33 4.33
C GLU A 51 3.52 8.11 5.46
N ILE A 52 4.21 9.18 5.11
CA ILE A 52 4.89 10.07 6.05
C ILE A 52 4.09 11.36 6.10
N GLU A 53 3.55 11.65 7.28
CA GLU A 53 2.74 12.83 7.56
C GLU A 53 3.60 13.90 8.25
N PHE A 54 3.64 15.08 7.64
CA PHE A 54 4.25 16.31 8.14
C PHE A 54 3.15 17.31 8.51
N ALA A 55 3.54 18.43 9.11
CA ALA A 55 2.58 19.47 9.51
C ALA A 55 1.83 20.11 8.32
N ASP A 56 2.43 20.07 7.12
CA ASP A 56 1.93 20.72 5.91
C ASP A 56 1.37 19.74 4.87
N GLY A 57 1.53 18.44 5.08
CA GLY A 57 1.07 17.46 4.10
C GLY A 57 1.52 16.03 4.36
N ARG A 58 1.23 15.18 3.38
CA ARG A 58 1.57 13.76 3.40
C ARG A 58 2.38 13.38 2.17
N LEU A 59 3.34 12.49 2.36
CA LEU A 59 4.23 11.97 1.33
C LEU A 59 4.23 10.44 1.37
N THR A 60 4.06 9.82 0.21
CA THR A 60 4.24 8.37 0.06
C THR A 60 5.72 8.02 -0.05
N ALA A 61 6.16 7.01 0.70
CA ALA A 61 7.54 6.52 0.69
C ALA A 61 7.58 4.98 0.60
N THR A 62 8.67 4.45 0.05
CA THR A 62 8.95 3.01 0.03
C THR A 62 10.24 2.76 0.81
N PRO A 63 10.25 1.84 1.80
CA PRO A 63 11.49 1.49 2.51
C PRO A 63 12.49 0.87 1.54
N ALA A 64 13.76 1.27 1.60
CA ALA A 64 14.82 0.66 0.79
C ALA A 64 15.08 -0.80 1.20
N ASP A 65 14.86 -1.13 2.48
CA ASP A 65 14.98 -2.49 3.02
C ASP A 65 13.71 -3.34 2.80
N ALA A 66 12.70 -2.82 2.09
CA ALA A 66 11.45 -3.54 1.88
C ALA A 66 11.73 -4.85 1.12
N PRO A 67 11.06 -5.95 1.50
CA PRO A 67 11.18 -7.19 0.75
C PRO A 67 10.81 -6.93 -0.72
N PRO A 68 11.56 -7.51 -1.68
CA PRO A 68 11.27 -7.32 -3.09
C PRO A 68 9.82 -7.70 -3.36
N PRO A 69 9.11 -6.97 -4.25
CA PRO A 69 7.77 -7.37 -4.64
C PRO A 69 7.84 -8.81 -5.11
N SER A 70 7.07 -9.70 -4.48
CA SER A 70 6.91 -11.06 -4.96
C SER A 70 6.39 -10.96 -6.39
N GLU A 71 7.23 -11.25 -7.38
CA GLU A 71 6.79 -11.32 -8.77
C GLU A 71 5.54 -12.22 -8.82
N PRO A 72 4.43 -11.76 -9.43
CA PRO A 72 3.32 -12.66 -9.65
C PRO A 72 3.85 -13.88 -10.41
N PRO A 73 3.47 -15.11 -10.01
CA PRO A 73 3.97 -16.30 -10.66
C PRO A 73 3.73 -16.16 -12.16
N ALA A 74 4.83 -16.23 -12.93
CA ALA A 74 4.79 -16.10 -14.37
C ALA A 74 3.62 -16.93 -14.90
N ALA A 75 2.68 -16.26 -15.57
CA ALA A 75 1.53 -16.93 -16.17
C ALA A 75 2.05 -18.11 -17.00
N PRO A 76 1.49 -19.31 -16.86
CA PRO A 76 2.01 -20.49 -17.53
C PRO A 76 2.04 -20.22 -19.03
N ASN A 77 3.25 -20.19 -19.59
CA ASN A 77 3.51 -19.92 -21.00
C ASN A 77 2.60 -20.83 -21.85
N PRO A 78 1.71 -20.31 -22.70
CA PRO A 78 0.80 -21.16 -23.44
C PRO A 78 1.60 -22.06 -24.37
N LYS A 79 1.58 -23.38 -24.09
CA LYS A 79 2.26 -24.38 -24.92
C LYS A 79 1.81 -24.21 -26.38
N PRO A 80 2.73 -24.19 -27.35
CA PRO A 80 2.37 -23.98 -28.75
C PRO A 80 1.40 -25.08 -29.21
N ARG A 81 0.20 -24.68 -29.62
CA ARG A 81 -0.78 -25.59 -30.23
C ARG A 81 -0.18 -26.09 -31.54
N ARG A 82 0.09 -27.40 -31.60
CA ARG A 82 0.47 -28.10 -32.84
C ARG A 82 -0.52 -27.77 -33.95
N PRO A 83 -0.05 -27.46 -35.18
CA PRO A 83 -0.94 -27.24 -36.31
C PRO A 83 -1.69 -28.54 -36.63
N ARG A 84 -3.03 -28.47 -36.70
CA ARG A 84 -3.84 -29.56 -37.21
C ARG A 84 -3.57 -29.74 -38.70
N LYS A 85 -3.24 -30.96 -39.12
CA LYS A 85 -3.08 -31.33 -40.53
C LYS A 85 -4.40 -31.06 -41.29
N PRO A 86 -4.36 -30.49 -42.51
CA PRO A 86 -5.56 -30.38 -43.33
C PRO A 86 -6.05 -31.76 -43.77
N LYS A 87 -7.37 -31.93 -43.81
CA LYS A 87 -8.04 -33.15 -44.28
C LYS A 87 -7.85 -33.30 -45.79
N PRO A 88 -7.68 -34.51 -46.36
CA PRO A 88 -7.55 -34.71 -47.80
C PRO A 88 -8.84 -34.31 -48.53
N PRO A 89 -8.76 -33.85 -49.79
CA PRO A 89 -9.96 -33.58 -50.59
C PRO A 89 -10.65 -34.89 -50.98
N GLU A 90 -11.98 -34.90 -50.86
CA GLU A 90 -12.85 -35.95 -51.40
C GLU A 90 -12.80 -35.88 -52.93
N GLN A 91 -11.92 -36.68 -53.54
CA GLN A 91 -11.84 -36.85 -54.99
C GLN A 91 -12.82 -37.94 -55.41
N GLY A 92 -13.76 -37.55 -56.28
CA GLY A 92 -14.91 -38.33 -56.70
C GLY A 92 -14.59 -39.71 -57.26
N SER A 93 -15.49 -40.64 -56.95
CA SER A 93 -15.60 -41.93 -57.60
C SER A 93 -16.17 -41.71 -59.01
N LEU A 94 -15.29 -41.59 -59.99
CA LEU A 94 -15.57 -42.03 -61.35
C LEU A 94 -15.31 -43.54 -61.35
N PHE A 95 -16.38 -44.32 -61.33
CA PHE A 95 -16.63 -45.64 -61.97
C PHE A 95 -17.95 -46.18 -61.42
#